data_AF-A0A544XXS9-F1
#
_entry.id   AF-A0A544XXS9-F1
#
_cell.length_a   1.000
_cell.length_b   1.000
_cell.length_c   1.000
_cell.angle_alpha   90.00
_cell.angle_beta   90.00
_cell.angle_gamma   90.00
#
_symmetry.space_group_name_H-M   'P 1'
#
loop_
_entity.id
_entity.type
_entity.pdbx_description
1 polymer ?
#
loop_
_entity_poly.entity_id
_entity_poly.type
_entity_poly.pdbx_seq_one_letter_code
_entity_poly.pdbx_strand_id
1 'polypeptide(L)' 'MPGFSIYAMAERMGVSQARVSQIEHGQIGGLDTLRSYVVALGGRLDVVADFGDHSVKVA' A
#
# COMPACT_ATOMS: atom_id res chain seq x y z
N MET A 1 -3.37 21.81 2.60
CA MET A 1 -2.87 21.26 1.33
C MET A 1 -4.03 20.55 0.66
N PRO A 2 -4.43 20.89 -0.59
CA PRO A 2 -5.48 20.13 -1.24
C PRO A 2 -4.92 18.74 -1.54
N GLY A 3 -5.53 17.71 -0.94
CA GLY A 3 -5.16 16.31 -1.17
C GLY A 3 -5.27 16.00 -2.66
N PHE A 4 -4.27 15.30 -3.20
CA PHE A 4 -4.30 14.81 -4.58
C PHE A 4 -5.61 14.05 -4.80
N SER A 5 -6.37 14.43 -5.82
CA SER A 5 -7.59 13.70 -6.15
C SER A 5 -7.22 12.28 -6.60
N ILE A 6 -8.10 11.32 -6.34
CA ILE A 6 -7.93 9.91 -6.74
C ILE A 6 -7.58 9.78 -8.23
N TYR A 7 -8.06 10.70 -9.07
CA TYR A 7 -7.72 10.77 -10.50
C TYR A 7 -6.22 10.98 -10.75
N ALA A 8 -5.62 11.96 -10.06
CA ALA A 8 -4.20 12.24 -10.17
C ALA A 8 -3.34 11.09 -9.62
N MET A 9 -3.84 10.36 -8.62
CA MET A 9 -3.15 9.22 -8.04
C MET A 9 -3.18 7.98 -8.96
N ALA A 10 -4.34 7.66 -9.56
CA ALA A 10 -4.47 6.55 -10.50
C ALA A 10 -3.58 6.72 -11.75
N GLU A 11 -3.58 7.93 -12.32
CA GLU A 11 -2.74 8.28 -13.46
C GLU A 11 -1.25 8.13 -13.13
N ARG A 12 -0.81 8.64 -11.98
CA ARG A 12 0.58 8.57 -11.54
C ARG A 12 1.03 7.15 -11.16
N MET A 13 0.11 6.32 -10.67
CA MET A 13 0.37 4.91 -10.36
C MET A 13 0.29 3.99 -11.59
N GLY A 14 -0.16 4.50 -12.75
CA GLY A 14 -0.34 3.69 -13.97
C GLY A 14 -1.36 2.55 -13.81
N VAL A 15 -2.27 2.67 -12.85
CA VAL A 15 -3.30 1.66 -12.55
C VAL A 15 -4.69 2.25 -12.75
N SER A 16 -5.66 1.38 -13.05
CA SER A 16 -7.05 1.82 -13.19
C SER A 16 -7.58 2.39 -11.88
N GLN A 17 -8.52 3.34 -11.98
CA GLN A 17 -9.26 3.87 -10.83
C GLN A 17 -9.92 2.77 -10.00
N ALA A 18 -10.44 1.72 -10.65
CA ALA A 18 -10.99 0.55 -9.98
C ALA A 18 -9.95 -0.17 -9.10
N ARG A 19 -8.70 -0.23 -9.54
CA ARG A 19 -7.60 -0.82 -8.78
C ARG A 19 -7.18 0.06 -7.60
N VAL A 20 -7.18 1.39 -7.75
CA VAL A 20 -6.97 2.32 -6.62
C VAL A 20 -8.08 2.17 -5.58
N SER A 21 -9.34 2.12 -6.03
CA SER A 21 -10.49 1.91 -5.14
C SER A 21 -10.39 0.58 -4.38
N GLN A 22 -9.99 -0.52 -5.03
CA GLN A 22 -9.75 -1.79 -4.32
C GLN A 22 -8.64 -1.70 -3.27
N ILE A 23 -7.60 -0.90 -3.50
CA ILE A 23 -6.54 -0.64 -2.50
C ILE A 23 -7.12 0.15 -1.33
N GLU A 24 -7.86 1.23 -1.61
CA GLU A 24 -8.49 2.09 -0.58
C GLU A 24 -9.51 1.33 0.28
N HIS A 25 -10.23 0.38 -0.30
CA HIS A 25 -11.19 -0.47 0.41
C HIS A 25 -10.55 -1.73 1.01
N GLY A 26 -9.20 -1.83 1.01
CA GLY A 26 -8.47 -2.95 1.62
C GLY A 26 -8.63 -4.29 0.91
N GLN A 27 -9.11 -4.31 -0.32
CA GLN A 27 -9.47 -5.52 -1.07
C GLN A 27 -8.32 -6.12 -1.90
N ILE A 28 -7.15 -5.49 -1.97
CA ILE A 28 -5.95 -6.13 -2.56
C ILE A 28 -5.28 -7.00 -1.49
N GLY A 29 -5.84 -8.19 -1.31
CA GLY A 29 -5.59 -9.17 -0.22
C GLY A 29 -4.24 -9.90 -0.23
N GLY A 30 -3.15 -9.24 -0.64
CA GLY A 30 -1.80 -9.81 -0.53
C GLY A 30 -1.17 -9.57 0.84
N LEU A 31 -1.41 -8.40 1.44
CA LEU A 31 -0.66 -7.96 2.62
C LEU A 31 -1.03 -8.75 3.88
N ASP A 32 -2.30 -9.06 4.09
CA ASP A 32 -2.73 -9.85 5.24
C ASP A 32 -2.22 -11.29 5.18
N THR A 33 -2.16 -11.85 3.97
CA THR A 33 -1.57 -13.17 3.72
C THR A 33 -0.07 -13.16 4.06
N LEU A 34 0.67 -12.16 3.58
CA LEU A 34 2.10 -11.99 3.89
C LEU A 34 2.34 -11.74 5.39
N ARG A 35 1.48 -10.94 6.03
CA ARG A 35 1.55 -10.67 7.47
C ARG A 35 1.35 -11.95 8.27
N SER A 36 0.33 -12.72 7.92
CA SER A 36 0.01 -14.00 8.59
C SER A 36 1.16 -15.01 8.44
N TYR A 37 1.74 -15.09 7.25
CA TYR A 37 2.90 -15.95 6.98
C TYR A 37 4.12 -15.56 7.84
N VAL A 38 4.48 -14.27 7.87
CA VAL A 38 5.64 -13.79 8.64
C VAL A 38 5.44 -13.98 10.14
N VAL A 39 4.23 -13.73 10.65
CA VAL A 39 3.87 -13.96 12.06
C VAL A 39 3.95 -15.45 12.41
N ALA A 40 3.49 -16.34 11.54
CA ALA A 40 3.59 -17.79 11.74
C ALA A 40 5.05 -18.28 11.86
N LEU A 41 5.99 -17.57 11.23
CA LEU A 41 7.43 -17.83 11.34
C LEU A 41 8.08 -17.16 12.57
N GLY A 42 7.30 -16.50 13.44
CA GLY A 42 7.80 -15.75 14.60
C GLY A 42 8.42 -14.39 14.26
N GLY A 43 8.23 -13.91 13.02
CA GLY A 43 8.74 -12.64 12.55
C GLY A 43 7.73 -11.50 12.68
N ARG A 44 8.16 -10.31 12.24
CA ARG A 44 7.31 -9.12 12.08
C ARG A 44 7.43 -8.61 10.65
N LEU A 45 6.30 -8.42 9.97
CA LEU A 45 6.26 -7.78 8.66
C LEU A 45 6.27 -6.27 8.86
N ASP A 46 7.30 -5.61 8.34
CA ASP A 46 7.39 -4.15 8.28
C ASP A 46 7.19 -3.72 6.82
N VAL A 47 6.18 -2.87 6.55
CA VAL A 47 5.95 -2.32 5.21
C VAL A 47 6.51 -0.90 5.18
N VAL A 48 7.41 -0.64 4.24
CA VAL A 48 8.12 0.64 4.14
C VAL A 48 7.88 1.25 2.76
N ALA A 49 7.43 2.50 2.75
CA ALA A 49 7.43 3.33 1.56
C ALA A 49 8.77 4.08 1.50
N ASP A 50 9.52 3.88 0.42
CA ASP A 50 10.80 4.54 0.17
C ASP A 50 10.60 5.66 -0.86
N PHE A 51 10.95 6.88 -0.47
CA PHE A 51 10.89 8.08 -1.30
C PHE A 51 12.27 8.57 -1.75
N GLY A 52 13.33 7.80 -1.49
CA GLY A 52 14.72 8.08 -1.82
C GLY A 52 15.43 8.95 -0.79
N ASP A 53 14.83 10.07 -0.39
CA ASP A 53 15.38 11.00 0.63
C ASP A 53 14.90 10.68 2.05
N HIS A 54 13.76 9.99 2.16
CA HIS A 54 13.24 9.49 3.42
C HIS A 54 12.42 8.21 3.21
N SER A 55 12.25 7.46 4.29
CA SER A 55 11.40 6.28 4.32
C SER A 55 10.36 6.39 5.43
N VAL A 56 9.17 5.87 5.15
CA VAL A 56 8.05 5.89 6.08
C VAL A 56 7.56 4.47 6.27
N LYS A 57 7.50 4.03 7.53
CA LYS A 57 6.83 2.78 7.88
C LYS A 57 5.32 2.98 7.80
N VAL A 58 4.67 2.18 6.97
CA VAL A 58 3.23 2.31 6.67
C VAL A 58 2.38 1.22 7.32
N ALA A 59 2.97 0.11 7.79
CA ALA A 59 2.23 -0.96 8.49
C ALA A 59 3.12 -1.95 9.27
#